data_AF-E6LNK9-F1
#
_entry.id   AF-E6LNK9-F1
#
_cell.length_a   1.000
_cell.length_b   1.000
_cell.length_c   1.000
_cell.angle_alpha   90.00
_cell.angle_beta   90.00
_cell.angle_gamma   90.00
#
_symmetry.space_group_name_H-M   'P 1'
#
loop_
_entity.id
_entity.type
_entity.pdbx_description
1 polymer ?
#
loop_
_entity_poly.entity_id
_entity_poly.type
_entity_poly.pdbx_seq_one_letter_code
_entity_poly.pdbx_strand_id
1 'polypeptide(L)'
;MDMDFFKASDGYRESISKGIAAIQYFKGRAMYGKGNREEQLQRLKDEIKSCDAVLIGAGAGLSTSAGFTYSGERFEKCFFDFSKSFGIKDMYSGGFYPFPKKEIFWAWWSRHIYFNRYIDAPKPVYKDLCFK
;
A
#
# COMPACT_ATOMS: atom_id res chain seq x y z
N MET A 1 -37.87 -6.36 -11.12
CA MET A 1 -36.63 -5.81 -10.55
C MET A 1 -36.98 -4.42 -10.06
N ASP A 2 -37.22 -4.29 -8.76
CA ASP A 2 -37.71 -3.06 -8.15
C ASP A 2 -36.67 -1.94 -8.23
N MET A 3 -37.10 -0.81 -8.80
CA MET A 3 -36.36 0.45 -8.96
C MET A 3 -36.10 1.19 -7.63
N ASP A 4 -36.47 0.61 -6.49
CA ASP A 4 -36.29 1.22 -5.17
C ASP A 4 -34.97 0.85 -4.47
N PHE A 5 -34.19 -0.11 -5.01
CA PHE A 5 -32.85 -0.40 -4.49
C PHE A 5 -31.87 0.78 -4.65
N PHE A 6 -32.16 1.72 -5.54
CA PHE A 6 -31.34 2.91 -5.79
C PHE A 6 -31.67 4.12 -4.90
N LYS A 7 -32.64 4.04 -3.98
CA LYS A 7 -33.05 5.16 -3.10
C LYS A 7 -32.43 5.16 -1.71
N ALA A 8 -31.73 4.10 -1.29
CA ALA A 8 -31.01 4.11 -0.02
C ALA A 8 -29.72 4.94 -0.15
N SER A 9 -29.49 5.88 0.79
CA SER A 9 -28.20 6.58 0.91
C SER A 9 -27.15 5.58 1.41
N ASP A 10 -26.46 4.93 0.48
CA ASP A 10 -25.44 3.92 0.77
C ASP A 10 -24.14 4.48 1.40
N GLY A 11 -24.07 5.80 1.65
CA GLY A 11 -22.89 6.47 2.23
C GLY A 11 -21.68 6.54 1.28
N TYR A 12 -21.69 5.80 0.16
CA TYR A 12 -20.59 5.71 -0.77
C TYR A 12 -20.74 6.65 -1.95
N ARG A 13 -21.96 7.01 -2.37
CA ARG A 13 -22.19 7.93 -3.50
C ARG A 13 -21.45 9.25 -3.35
N GLU A 14 -21.50 9.87 -2.18
CA GLU A 14 -20.81 11.14 -1.93
C GLU A 14 -19.28 10.96 -2.06
N SER A 15 -18.74 9.88 -1.51
CA SER A 15 -17.32 9.54 -1.60
C SER A 15 -16.89 9.26 -3.05
N ILE A 16 -17.72 8.55 -3.83
CA ILE A 16 -17.48 8.28 -5.25
C ILE A 16 -17.52 9.59 -6.05
N SER A 17 -18.52 10.44 -5.83
CA SER A 17 -18.62 11.75 -6.49
C SER A 17 -17.42 12.64 -6.17
N LYS A 18 -16.97 12.69 -4.91
CA LYS A 18 -15.75 13.40 -4.51
C LYS A 18 -14.51 12.82 -5.18
N GLY A 19 -14.40 11.49 -5.26
CA GLY A 19 -13.30 10.81 -5.94
C GLY A 19 -13.25 11.13 -7.44
N ILE A 20 -14.40 11.12 -8.12
CA ILE A 20 -14.50 11.49 -9.54
C ILE A 20 -14.10 12.95 -9.73
N ALA A 21 -14.59 13.87 -8.89
CA ALA A 21 -14.24 15.28 -8.96
C ALA A 21 -12.73 15.50 -8.76
N ALA A 22 -12.11 14.79 -7.83
CA ALA A 22 -10.66 14.82 -7.63
C ALA A 22 -9.91 14.33 -8.88
N ILE A 23 -10.30 13.19 -9.47
CA ILE A 23 -9.68 12.65 -10.68
C ILE A 23 -9.78 13.66 -11.83
N GLN A 24 -10.94 14.30 -12.01
CA GLN A 24 -11.13 15.33 -13.03
C GLN A 24 -10.24 16.55 -12.78
N TYR A 25 -10.10 16.99 -11.53
CA TYR A 25 -9.20 18.08 -11.17
C TYR A 25 -7.74 17.79 -11.53
N PHE A 26 -7.28 16.56 -11.35
CA PHE A 26 -5.90 16.15 -11.67
C PHE A 26 -5.69 15.83 -13.16
N LYS A 27 -6.76 15.66 -13.95
CA LYS A 27 -6.67 15.38 -15.38
C LYS A 27 -5.96 16.52 -16.11
N GLY A 28 -4.82 16.23 -16.73
CA GLY A 28 -3.98 17.21 -17.43
C GLY A 28 -3.07 18.05 -16.53
N ARG A 29 -3.21 17.95 -15.20
CA ARG A 29 -2.32 18.57 -14.20
C ARG A 29 -1.34 17.57 -13.60
N ALA A 30 -1.64 16.28 -13.71
CA ALA A 30 -0.69 15.22 -13.42
C ALA A 30 0.42 15.20 -14.47
N MET A 31 1.65 15.42 -14.02
CA MET A 31 2.84 15.15 -14.82
C MET A 31 3.28 13.70 -14.64
N TYR A 32 3.59 13.06 -15.76
CA TYR A 32 4.20 11.74 -15.82
C TYR A 32 5.66 11.89 -16.22
N GLY A 33 6.54 11.01 -15.71
CA GLY A 33 7.98 11.06 -15.99
C GLY A 33 8.26 11.10 -17.50
N LYS A 34 8.80 12.22 -17.97
CA LYS A 34 9.31 12.40 -19.34
C LYS A 34 10.81 12.70 -19.27
N GLY A 35 11.55 12.29 -20.28
CA GLY A 35 13.01 12.43 -20.32
C GLY A 35 13.73 11.37 -19.50
N ASN A 36 15.03 11.54 -19.31
CA ASN A 36 15.86 10.56 -18.60
C ASN A 36 15.69 10.67 -17.07
N ARG A 37 16.26 9.69 -16.34
CA ARG A 37 16.13 9.61 -14.88
C ARG A 37 16.64 10.86 -14.15
N GLU A 38 17.76 11.43 -14.60
CA GLU A 38 18.35 12.60 -13.96
C GLU A 38 17.46 13.83 -14.12
N GLU A 39 16.93 14.04 -15.32
CA GLU A 39 15.99 15.14 -15.59
C GLU A 39 14.69 15.00 -14.80
N GLN A 40 14.19 13.78 -14.60
CA GLN A 40 13.00 13.53 -13.78
C GLN A 40 13.27 13.83 -12.30
N LEU A 41 14.44 13.40 -11.78
CA LEU A 41 14.85 13.68 -10.41
C LEU A 41 15.08 15.17 -10.19
N GLN A 42 15.69 15.87 -11.15
CA GLN A 42 15.93 17.30 -11.06
C GLN A 42 14.61 18.07 -11.01
N ARG A 43 13.68 17.77 -11.92
CA ARG A 43 12.33 18.36 -11.91
C ARG A 43 11.59 18.12 -10.59
N LEU A 44 11.60 16.89 -10.08
CA LEU A 44 10.97 16.59 -8.79
C LEU A 44 11.58 17.41 -7.64
N LYS A 45 12.90 17.56 -7.61
CA LYS A 45 13.57 18.40 -6.60
C LYS A 45 13.16 19.86 -6.70
N ASP A 46 13.03 20.38 -7.92
CA ASP A 46 12.68 21.79 -8.15
C ASP A 46 11.23 22.07 -7.74
N GLU A 47 10.30 21.18 -8.08
CA GLU A 47 8.89 21.27 -7.67
C GLU A 47 8.71 21.16 -6.14
N ILE A 48 9.43 20.25 -5.48
CA ILE A 48 9.40 20.13 -4.01
C ILE A 48 9.93 21.40 -3.33
N LYS A 49 10.90 22.09 -3.95
CA LYS A 49 11.47 23.33 -3.40
C LYS A 49 10.59 24.56 -3.63
N SER A 50 9.82 24.59 -4.72
CA SER A 50 9.02 25.76 -5.12
C SER A 50 7.59 25.72 -4.59
N CYS A 51 7.07 24.55 -4.22
CA CYS A 51 5.70 24.41 -3.75
C CYS A 51 5.50 24.99 -2.35
N ASP A 52 4.31 25.54 -2.08
CA ASP A 52 3.93 26.02 -0.74
C ASP A 52 3.67 24.86 0.24
N ALA A 53 3.22 23.71 -0.28
CA ALA A 53 2.90 22.53 0.51
C ALA A 53 3.02 21.25 -0.30
N VAL A 54 3.36 20.15 0.37
CA VAL A 54 3.47 18.80 -0.23
C VAL A 54 2.43 17.87 0.38
N LEU A 55 1.58 17.27 -0.46
CA LEU A 55 0.69 16.18 -0.10
C LEU A 55 1.24 14.86 -0.63
N ILE A 56 1.52 13.91 0.28
CA ILE A 56 2.07 12.59 -0.08
C ILE A 56 0.97 11.53 0.06
N GLY A 57 0.64 10.88 -1.05
CA GLY A 57 -0.13 9.63 -1.05
C GLY A 57 0.82 8.42 -0.97
N ALA A 58 0.82 7.71 0.16
CA ALA A 58 1.66 6.54 0.37
C ALA A 58 0.83 5.25 0.45
N GLY A 59 1.13 4.29 -0.44
CA GLY A 59 0.54 2.95 -0.41
C GLY A 59 1.57 1.86 -0.09
N ALA A 60 1.20 0.60 -0.29
CA ALA A 60 2.07 -0.55 -0.03
C ALA A 60 3.41 -0.49 -0.80
N GLY A 61 3.46 0.19 -1.95
CA GLY A 61 4.69 0.42 -2.70
C GLY A 61 5.78 1.17 -1.93
N LEU A 62 5.40 2.08 -1.02
CA LEU A 62 6.36 2.76 -0.13
C LEU A 62 6.99 1.77 0.86
N SER A 63 6.19 0.86 1.42
CA SER A 63 6.69 -0.19 2.31
C SER A 63 7.57 -1.19 1.57
N THR A 64 7.21 -1.54 0.34
CA THR A 64 8.04 -2.38 -0.53
C THR A 64 9.40 -1.73 -0.79
N SER A 65 9.45 -0.42 -1.09
CA SER A 65 10.73 0.27 -1.28
C SER A 65 11.57 0.34 0.00
N ALA A 66 10.92 0.35 1.18
CA ALA A 66 11.55 0.24 2.49
C ALA A 66 12.07 -1.16 2.83
N GLY A 67 11.78 -2.18 2.01
CA GLY A 67 12.20 -3.57 2.20
C GLY A 67 11.15 -4.49 2.81
N PHE A 68 9.92 -4.01 3.05
CA PHE A 68 8.80 -4.84 3.48
C PHE A 68 8.07 -5.46 2.30
N THR A 69 8.77 -6.36 1.59
CA THR A 69 8.14 -7.19 0.57
C THR A 69 7.22 -8.24 1.20
N TYR A 70 6.08 -8.48 0.56
CA TYR A 70 5.07 -9.44 1.04
C TYR A 70 5.25 -10.84 0.43
N SER A 71 6.06 -10.97 -0.61
CA SER A 71 6.36 -12.23 -1.29
C SER A 71 7.88 -12.43 -1.45
N GLY A 72 8.26 -13.60 -1.95
CA GLY A 72 9.66 -13.95 -2.20
C GLY A 72 10.45 -14.24 -0.91
N GLU A 73 11.73 -13.89 -0.90
CA GLU A 73 12.67 -14.32 0.14
C GLU A 73 12.25 -13.94 1.57
N ARG A 74 11.69 -12.73 1.77
CA ARG A 74 11.20 -12.29 3.08
C ARG A 74 10.02 -13.13 3.56
N PHE A 75 9.09 -13.46 2.66
CA PHE A 75 7.96 -14.32 2.99
C PHE A 75 8.43 -15.73 3.35
N GLU A 76 9.26 -16.34 2.51
CA GLU A 76 9.77 -17.69 2.76
C GLU A 76 10.54 -17.76 4.08
N LYS A 77 11.41 -16.78 4.38
CA LYS A 77 12.13 -16.74 5.66
C LYS A 77 11.20 -16.67 6.88
N CYS A 78 10.08 -15.96 6.79
CA CYS A 78 9.19 -15.73 7.93
C CYS A 78 8.06 -16.78 8.05
N PHE A 79 7.63 -17.37 6.93
CA PHE A 79 6.40 -18.17 6.83
C PHE A 79 6.59 -19.47 6.02
N PHE A 80 7.81 -20.01 5.90
CA PHE A 80 8.07 -21.26 5.15
C PHE A 80 7.17 -22.43 5.58
N ASP A 81 6.83 -22.51 6.86
CA ASP A 81 5.94 -23.53 7.44
C ASP A 81 4.53 -23.40 6.87
N PHE A 82 3.98 -22.18 6.88
CA PHE A 82 2.68 -21.90 6.29
C PHE A 82 2.66 -22.07 4.76
N SER A 83 3.75 -21.69 4.08
CA SER A 83 3.93 -21.91 2.64
C SER A 83 3.88 -23.40 2.31
N LYS A 84 4.63 -24.24 3.04
CA LYS A 84 4.67 -25.69 2.84
C LYS A 84 3.36 -26.39 3.22
N SER A 85 2.73 -26.01 4.33
CA SER A 85 1.55 -26.70 4.85
C SER A 85 0.25 -26.28 4.17
N PHE A 86 0.14 -25.03 3.73
CA PHE A 86 -1.12 -24.47 3.21
C PHE A 86 -1.02 -23.95 1.77
N GLY A 87 0.17 -23.99 1.15
CA GLY A 87 0.38 -23.51 -0.22
C GLY A 87 0.27 -21.99 -0.36
N ILE A 88 0.36 -21.24 0.75
CA ILE A 88 0.29 -19.78 0.76
C ILE A 88 1.56 -19.23 0.09
N LYS A 89 1.41 -18.26 -0.81
CA LYS A 89 2.51 -17.75 -1.65
C LYS A 89 3.03 -16.37 -1.23
N ASP A 90 2.26 -15.67 -0.40
CA ASP A 90 2.60 -14.32 0.05
C ASP A 90 1.85 -13.97 1.35
N MET A 91 2.37 -12.97 2.06
CA MET A 91 1.81 -12.51 3.34
C MET A 91 0.42 -11.87 3.19
N TYR A 92 0.08 -11.29 2.03
CA TYR A 92 -1.20 -10.62 1.84
C TYR A 92 -2.31 -11.65 1.73
N SER A 93 -2.17 -12.61 0.81
CA SER A 93 -3.16 -13.67 0.60
C SER A 93 -3.35 -14.54 1.84
N GLY A 94 -2.28 -14.84 2.59
CA GLY A 94 -2.37 -15.64 3.80
C GLY A 94 -3.20 -14.99 4.92
N GLY A 95 -3.33 -13.65 4.95
CA GLY A 95 -4.22 -12.96 5.89
C GLY A 95 -5.71 -13.26 5.69
N PHE A 96 -6.09 -13.71 4.49
CA PHE A 96 -7.45 -14.09 4.11
C PHE A 96 -7.64 -15.61 4.01
N TYR A 97 -6.60 -16.39 4.33
CA TYR A 97 -6.67 -17.84 4.20
C TYR A 97 -7.68 -18.43 5.21
N PRO A 98 -8.58 -19.32 4.77
CA PRO A 98 -9.57 -19.94 5.65
C PRO A 98 -8.92 -21.06 6.48
N PHE A 99 -8.13 -20.69 7.49
CA PHE A 99 -7.44 -21.65 8.35
C PHE A 99 -8.45 -22.58 9.07
N PRO A 100 -8.16 -23.88 9.18
CA PRO A 100 -9.11 -24.85 9.72
C PRO A 100 -9.33 -24.72 11.24
N LYS A 101 -8.44 -24.00 11.94
CA LYS A 101 -8.47 -23.81 13.39
C LYS A 101 -8.11 -22.38 13.75
N LYS A 102 -8.72 -21.85 14.81
CA LYS A 102 -8.46 -20.47 15.28
C LYS A 102 -7.04 -20.30 15.79
N GLU A 103 -6.46 -21.33 16.37
CA GLU A 103 -5.08 -21.34 16.85
C GLU A 103 -4.09 -21.13 15.70
N ILE A 104 -4.35 -21.74 14.55
CA ILE A 104 -3.52 -21.59 13.34
C ILE A 104 -3.70 -20.19 12.74
N PHE A 105 -4.95 -19.70 12.69
CA PHE A 105 -5.24 -18.33 12.28
C PHE A 105 -4.48 -17.30 13.14
N TRP A 106 -4.47 -17.48 14.46
CA TRP A 106 -3.74 -16.59 15.36
C TRP A 106 -2.22 -16.80 15.32
N ALA A 107 -1.75 -18.01 15.06
CA ALA A 107 -0.33 -18.26 14.80
C ALA A 107 0.16 -17.50 13.55
N TRP A 108 -0.66 -17.45 12.48
CA TRP A 108 -0.38 -16.62 11.32
C TRP A 108 -0.37 -15.13 11.68
N TRP A 109 -1.44 -14.62 12.29
CA TRP A 109 -1.60 -13.18 12.53
C TRP A 109 -0.61 -12.62 13.55
N SER A 110 -0.30 -13.35 14.62
CA SER A 110 0.73 -12.94 15.59
C SER A 110 2.08 -12.72 14.90
N ARG A 111 2.48 -13.66 14.03
CA ARG A 111 3.72 -13.57 13.26
C ARG A 111 3.66 -12.46 12.21
N HIS A 112 2.53 -12.31 11.52
CA HIS A 112 2.31 -11.24 10.54
C HIS A 112 2.42 -9.86 11.17
N ILE A 113 1.82 -9.66 12.35
CA ILE A 113 1.92 -8.41 13.11
C ILE A 113 3.36 -8.18 13.54
N TYR A 114 4.04 -9.19 14.09
CA TYR A 114 5.43 -9.05 14.53
C TYR A 114 6.34 -8.50 13.42
N PHE A 115 6.37 -9.17 12.26
CA PHE A 115 7.28 -8.79 11.18
C PHE A 115 6.91 -7.51 10.44
N ASN A 116 5.63 -7.12 10.39
CA ASN A 116 5.19 -5.95 9.63
C ASN A 116 4.90 -4.71 10.50
N ARG A 117 4.86 -4.86 11.84
CA ARG A 117 4.59 -3.74 12.76
C ARG A 117 5.74 -3.42 13.70
N TYR A 118 6.44 -4.44 14.21
CA TYR A 118 7.41 -4.26 15.30
C TYR A 118 8.86 -4.38 14.86
N ILE A 119 9.12 -5.00 13.72
CA ILE A 119 10.46 -5.03 13.14
C ILE A 119 10.70 -3.71 12.38
N ASP A 120 11.89 -3.13 12.57
CA ASP A 120 12.31 -1.95 11.86
C ASP A 120 12.42 -2.19 10.35
N ALA A 121 12.12 -1.15 9.58
CA ALA A 121 12.28 -1.20 8.13
C ALA A 121 13.77 -1.43 7.77
N PRO A 122 14.07 -2.39 6.88
CA PRO A 122 15.44 -2.65 6.44
C PRO A 122 16.14 -1.44 5.82
N LYS A 123 15.37 -0.49 5.28
CA LYS A 123 15.87 0.73 4.65
C LYS A 123 15.24 1.96 5.32
N PRO A 124 15.98 3.09 5.41
CA PRO A 124 15.53 4.30 6.10
C PRO A 124 14.45 5.11 5.37
N VAL A 125 13.75 4.54 4.39
CA VAL A 125 12.81 5.24 3.49
C VAL A 125 11.80 6.09 4.26
N TYR A 126 11.20 5.58 5.33
CA TYR A 126 10.23 6.36 6.11
C TYR A 126 10.87 7.54 6.84
N LYS A 127 12.10 7.36 7.35
CA LYS A 127 12.84 8.42 8.06
C LYS A 127 13.29 9.51 7.09
N ASP A 128 13.72 9.11 5.89
CA ASP A 128 14.18 10.03 4.85
C ASP A 128 13.02 10.81 4.21
N LEU A 129 11.82 10.22 4.17
CA LEU A 129 10.62 10.86 3.62
C LEU A 129 10.03 11.91 4.56
N CYS A 130 10.17 11.74 5.88
CA CYS A 130 9.80 12.77 6.84
C CYS A 130 10.78 13.94 6.70
N PHE A 131 10.35 14.99 5.97
CA PHE A 131 11.08 16.25 5.88
C PHE A 131 11.42 16.73 7.29
N LYS A 132 12.71 17.03 7.52
CA LYS A 132 13.17 17.76 8.71
C LYS A 132 13.08 19.25 8.47
#